data_AF-A0A7J9EYQ7-F1
#
_entry.id   AF-A0A7J9EYQ7-F1
#
_cell.length_a   1.000
_cell.length_b   1.000
_cell.length_c   1.000
_cell.angle_alpha   90.00
_cell.angle_beta   90.00
_cell.angle_gamma   90.00
#
_symmetry.space_group_name_H-M   'P 1'
#
loop_
_entity.id
_entity.type
_entity.pdbx_description
1 polymer ?
#
loop_
_entity_poly.entity_id
_entity_poly.type
_entity_poly.pdbx_seq_one_letter_code
_entity_poly.pdbx_strand_id
1 'polypeptide(L)'
;MPIHNLPLGFISETVAQQLGNFIGAFIEYDALATQLGYKRIIRIRVRINVRKPLKRKKKLVLLNGESVYVRFEYEKLTLFCFLSGKLRHGESFCPIRAHHPLQEYVFN
;
A
#
# COMPACT_ATOMS: atom_id res chain seq x y z
N MET A 1 6.99 -2.38 -5.89
CA MET A 1 5.65 -1.99 -5.43
C MET A 1 5.22 -0.72 -6.15
N PRO A 2 4.16 -0.76 -6.96
CA PRO A 2 3.55 0.42 -7.57
C PRO A 2 2.88 1.33 -6.54
N ILE A 3 3.04 2.63 -6.71
CA ILE A 3 2.30 3.68 -6.01
C ILE A 3 1.49 4.44 -7.05
N HIS A 4 0.18 4.55 -6.83
CA HIS A 4 -0.77 5.13 -7.77
C HIS A 4 -1.36 6.45 -7.27
N ASN A 5 -1.98 7.18 -8.20
CA ASN A 5 -2.65 8.46 -7.96
C ASN A 5 -1.70 9.55 -7.43
N LEU A 6 -0.43 9.55 -7.83
CA LEU A 6 0.44 10.66 -7.49
C LEU A 6 -0.03 11.92 -8.23
N PRO A 7 -0.09 13.08 -7.57
CA PRO A 7 -0.32 14.35 -8.26
C PRO A 7 0.75 14.65 -9.29
N LEU A 8 0.42 15.49 -10.27
CA LEU A 8 1.42 15.99 -11.22
C LEU A 8 2.52 16.73 -10.45
N GLY A 9 3.78 16.52 -10.84
CA GLY A 9 4.95 17.09 -10.16
C GLY A 9 5.40 16.35 -8.88
N PHE A 10 4.66 15.33 -8.42
CA PHE A 10 5.05 14.51 -7.24
C PHE A 10 5.79 13.22 -7.63
N ILE A 11 6.09 13.04 -8.91
CA ILE A 11 6.91 11.94 -9.42
C ILE A 11 8.37 12.35 -9.30
N SER A 12 8.98 12.07 -8.15
CA SER A 12 10.41 12.28 -7.91
C SER A 12 10.95 11.22 -6.93
N GLU A 13 12.26 11.01 -6.97
CA GLU A 13 12.93 10.09 -6.05
C GLU A 13 12.76 10.52 -4.59
N THR A 14 12.81 11.82 -4.30
CA THR A 14 12.58 12.35 -2.95
C THR A 14 11.19 12.01 -2.42
N VAL A 15 10.14 12.18 -3.24
CA VAL A 15 8.77 11.78 -2.86
C VAL A 15 8.68 10.26 -2.71
N ALA A 16 9.31 9.51 -3.61
CA ALA A 16 9.38 8.05 -3.54
C ALA A 16 10.00 7.56 -2.22
N GLN A 17 11.10 8.17 -1.79
CA GLN A 17 11.78 7.87 -0.54
C GLN A 17 10.90 8.21 0.67
N GLN A 18 10.24 9.37 0.69
CA GLN A 18 9.32 9.76 1.76
C GLN A 18 8.11 8.81 1.88
N LEU A 19 7.52 8.41 0.75
CA LEU A 19 6.42 7.45 0.72
C LEU A 19 6.90 6.04 1.12
N GLY A 20 8.09 5.62 0.65
CA GLY A 20 8.69 4.36 1.02
C GLY A 20 8.94 4.27 2.53
N ASN A 21 9.54 5.31 3.12
CA ASN A 21 9.79 5.41 4.56
C ASN A 21 8.52 5.49 5.40
N PHE A 22 7.42 6.01 4.83
CA PHE A 22 6.12 5.93 5.48
C PHE A 22 5.61 4.48 5.56
N ILE A 23 5.91 3.64 4.55
CA ILE A 23 5.43 2.26 4.46
C ILE A 23 6.31 1.29 5.25
N GLY A 24 7.63 1.45 5.16
CA GLY A 24 8.66 0.59 5.76
C GLY A 24 10.04 1.23 5.61
N ALA A 25 11.11 0.44 5.48
CA ALA A 25 12.42 0.99 5.14
C ALA A 25 12.56 1.06 3.61
N PHE A 26 12.72 2.26 3.06
CA PHE A 26 12.96 2.43 1.62
C PHE A 26 14.26 1.73 1.20
N ILE A 27 14.23 1.08 0.04
CA ILE A 27 15.39 0.39 -0.56
C ILE A 27 15.77 1.06 -1.87
N GLU A 28 14.82 1.21 -2.80
CA GLU A 28 15.13 1.59 -4.18
C GLU A 28 13.95 2.27 -4.85
N TYR A 29 14.25 3.22 -5.74
CA TYR A 29 13.31 3.84 -6.69
C TYR A 29 13.62 3.33 -8.10
N ASP A 30 12.63 2.75 -8.75
CA ASP A 30 12.77 2.18 -10.10
C ASP A 30 12.46 3.26 -11.15
N ALA A 31 13.50 3.99 -11.54
CA ALA A 31 13.40 5.08 -12.51
C ALA A 31 13.01 4.58 -13.92
N LEU A 32 13.49 3.40 -14.32
CA LEU A 32 13.23 2.82 -15.65
C LEU A 32 11.76 2.42 -15.80
N ALA A 33 11.18 1.78 -14.78
CA ALA A 33 9.75 1.45 -14.81
C ALA A 33 8.84 2.68 -14.65
N THR A 34 9.38 3.80 -14.17
CA THR A 34 8.66 5.08 -14.04
C THR A 34 8.68 5.90 -15.33
N GLN A 35 9.71 5.74 -16.18
CA GLN A 35 9.86 6.48 -17.45
C GLN A 35 8.95 5.98 -18.59
N LEU A 36 8.28 4.84 -18.44
CA LEU A 36 7.29 4.35 -19.40
C LEU A 36 5.99 5.17 -19.26
N GLY A 37 5.99 6.29 -19.99
CA GLY A 37 5.11 7.45 -19.91
C GLY A 37 3.60 7.21 -19.79
N TYR A 38 2.93 8.29 -19.36
CA TYR A 38 1.47 8.51 -19.20
C TYR A 38 0.80 8.06 -17.90
N LYS A 39 1.46 7.27 -17.06
CA LYS A 39 0.84 6.79 -15.81
C LYS A 39 1.36 7.57 -14.61
N ARG A 40 0.45 8.14 -13.80
CA ARG A 40 0.71 8.77 -12.48
C ARG A 40 1.11 7.72 -11.43
N ILE A 41 2.13 6.94 -11.76
CA ILE A 41 2.58 5.75 -11.06
C ILE A 41 4.09 5.80 -10.91
N ILE A 42 4.58 5.48 -9.71
CA ILE A 42 6.00 5.19 -9.49
C ILE A 42 6.16 3.77 -8.95
N ARG A 43 7.32 3.15 -9.19
CA ARG A 43 7.67 1.86 -8.57
C ARG A 43 8.80 2.04 -7.58
N ILE A 44 8.61 1.48 -6.38
CA ILE A 44 9.63 1.46 -5.33
C ILE A 44 9.80 0.07 -4.74
N ARG A 45 10.97 -0.18 -4.13
CA ARG A 45 11.21 -1.32 -3.24
C ARG A 45 11.30 -0.84 -1.79
N VAL A 46 10.62 -1.54 -0.91
CA VAL A 46 10.52 -1.21 0.51
C VAL A 46 10.62 -2.50 1.32
N ARG A 47 11.44 -2.51 2.38
CA ARG A 47 11.46 -3.56 3.38
C ARG A 47 10.34 -3.31 4.38
N ILE A 48 9.38 -4.23 4.47
CA ILE A 48 8.21 -4.10 5.34
C ILE A 48 8.23 -5.13 6.48
N ASN A 49 7.73 -4.73 7.65
CA ASN A 49 7.46 -5.68 8.73
C ASN A 49 6.08 -6.32 8.53
N VAL A 50 6.07 -7.55 8.02
CA VAL A 50 4.87 -8.34 7.69
C VAL A 50 3.97 -8.68 8.89
N ARG A 51 4.49 -8.52 10.12
CA ARG A 51 3.71 -8.74 11.36
C ARG A 51 2.77 -7.57 11.66
N LYS A 52 3.02 -6.40 11.07
CA LYS A 52 2.18 -5.21 11.20
C LYS A 52 1.18 -5.14 10.03
N PRO A 53 0.02 -4.49 10.21
CA PRO A 53 -0.91 -4.27 9.11
C PRO A 53 -0.25 -3.50 7.96
N LEU A 54 -0.56 -3.90 6.72
CA LEU A 54 -0.05 -3.22 5.53
C LEU A 54 -0.74 -1.87 5.33
N LYS A 55 0.05 -0.83 5.06
CA LYS A 55 -0.49 0.50 4.74
C LYS A 55 -0.98 0.49 3.30
N ARG A 56 -2.25 0.82 3.05
CA ARG A 56 -2.86 0.78 1.70
C ARG A 56 -2.88 2.12 0.97
N LYS A 57 -2.94 3.23 1.70
CA LYS A 57 -3.00 4.58 1.14
C LYS A 57 -2.42 5.62 2.11
N LYS A 58 -2.03 6.78 1.59
CA LYS A 58 -1.64 7.95 2.37
C LYS A 58 -2.37 9.18 1.83
N LYS A 59 -2.91 10.01 2.74
CA LYS A 59 -3.47 11.32 2.39
C LYS A 59 -2.31 12.31 2.23
N LEU A 60 -2.25 12.99 1.11
CA LEU A 60 -1.36 14.14 0.88
C LEU A 60 -2.22 15.41 0.88
N VAL A 61 -1.72 16.47 1.49
CA VAL A 61 -2.31 17.80 1.46
C VAL A 61 -1.50 18.63 0.48
N LEU A 62 -2.18 19.19 -0.51
CA LEU A 62 -1.59 20.03 -1.55
C LEU A 62 -1.50 21.48 -1.07
N LEU A 63 -0.69 22.29 -1.75
CA LEU A 63 -0.48 23.70 -1.41
C LEU A 63 -1.78 24.53 -1.51
N ASN A 64 -2.70 24.14 -2.39
CA ASN A 64 -4.02 24.76 -2.54
C ASN A 64 -5.04 24.31 -1.48
N GLY A 65 -4.61 23.52 -0.47
CA GLY A 65 -5.49 22.99 0.58
C GLY A 65 -6.29 21.75 0.19
N GLU A 66 -6.28 21.36 -1.08
CA GLU A 66 -6.91 20.11 -1.52
C GLU A 66 -6.15 18.90 -0.99
N SER A 67 -6.82 17.75 -1.00
CA SER A 67 -6.19 16.51 -0.55
C SER A 67 -6.44 15.35 -1.48
N VAL A 68 -5.44 14.49 -1.59
CA VAL A 68 -5.40 13.36 -2.50
C VAL A 68 -4.90 12.13 -1.78
N TYR A 69 -5.48 10.98 -2.08
CA TYR A 69 -5.01 9.70 -1.58
C TYR A 69 -4.11 9.02 -2.61
N VAL A 70 -2.82 8.90 -2.28
CA VAL A 70 -1.93 7.98 -2.99
C VAL A 70 -2.17 6.57 -2.50
N ARG A 71 -2.16 5.59 -3.42
CA ARG A 71 -2.46 4.18 -3.13
C ARG A 71 -1.22 3.32 -3.31
N PHE A 72 -1.03 2.34 -2.42
CA PHE A 72 0.09 1.42 -2.43
C PHE A 72 -0.42 0.02 -2.80
N GLU A 73 0.11 -0.55 -3.88
CA GLU A 73 -0.29 -1.88 -4.36
C GLU A 73 0.80 -2.90 -4.12
N TYR A 74 0.57 -3.83 -3.20
CA TYR A 74 1.50 -4.90 -2.89
C TYR A 74 1.34 -6.06 -3.87
N GLU A 75 2.45 -6.50 -4.48
CA GLU A 75 2.46 -7.65 -5.37
C GLU A 75 2.77 -8.94 -4.58
N LYS A 76 2.15 -10.06 -4.97
CA LYS A 76 2.45 -11.42 -4.48
C LYS A 76 2.33 -11.60 -2.96
N LEU A 77 1.25 -11.09 -2.36
CA LEU A 77 0.93 -11.27 -0.95
C LEU A 77 0.37 -12.67 -0.63
N THR A 78 1.19 -13.71 -0.66
CA THR A 78 0.79 -15.04 -0.16
C THR A 78 0.48 -14.94 1.34
N LEU A 79 -0.68 -15.45 1.79
CA LEU A 79 -1.16 -15.45 3.19
C LEU A 79 -1.59 -14.09 3.78
N PHE A 80 -2.16 -13.20 2.96
CA PHE A 80 -2.82 -11.99 3.44
C PHE A 80 -4.22 -12.27 4.00
N CYS A 81 -4.50 -11.79 5.21
CA CYS A 81 -5.83 -11.85 5.81
C CYS A 81 -6.54 -10.50 5.67
N PHE A 82 -7.69 -10.44 4.98
CA PHE A 82 -8.41 -9.17 4.82
C PHE A 82 -9.07 -8.68 6.11
N LEU A 83 -9.42 -9.60 7.03
CA LEU A 83 -9.96 -9.26 8.35
C LEU A 83 -8.95 -8.49 9.23
N SER A 84 -7.69 -8.93 9.27
CA SER A 84 -6.67 -8.36 10.18
C SER A 84 -5.66 -7.44 9.49
N GLY A 85 -5.63 -7.44 8.15
CA GLY A 85 -4.67 -6.68 7.35
C GLY A 85 -3.21 -7.17 7.46
N LYS A 86 -2.97 -8.38 7.96
CA LYS A 86 -1.63 -8.96 8.21
C LYS A 86 -1.28 -10.09 7.23
N LEU A 87 0.01 -10.29 7.01
CA LEU A 87 0.58 -11.38 6.22
C LEU A 87 1.09 -12.49 7.14
N ARG A 88 0.21 -13.39 7.56
CA ARG A 88 0.55 -14.47 8.50
C ARG A 88 -0.33 -15.70 8.32
N HIS A 89 -1.61 -15.50 8.07
CA HIS A 89 -2.60 -16.56 7.94
C HIS A 89 -3.66 -16.17 6.92
N GLY A 90 -4.36 -17.15 6.37
CA GLY A 90 -5.63 -16.91 5.68
C GLY A 90 -6.73 -16.47 6.66
N GLU A 91 -7.87 -16.01 6.15
CA GLU A 91 -9.01 -15.62 6.99
C GLU A 91 -9.52 -16.75 7.86
N SER A 92 -9.47 -17.99 7.35
CA SER A 92 -9.92 -19.18 8.06
C SER A 92 -9.22 -19.41 9.41
N PHE A 93 -7.99 -18.92 9.55
CA PHE A 93 -7.16 -19.08 10.75
C PHE A 93 -6.91 -17.73 11.45
N CYS A 94 -7.74 -16.71 11.17
CA CYS A 94 -7.61 -15.39 11.78
C CYS A 94 -8.13 -15.38 13.22
N PRO A 95 -7.33 -14.96 14.22
CA PRO A 95 -7.80 -14.86 15.61
C PRO A 95 -8.99 -13.92 15.80
N ILE A 96 -9.15 -12.88 14.94
CA ILE A 96 -10.34 -12.00 14.97
C ILE A 96 -11.62 -12.81 14.72
N ARG A 97 -11.55 -13.85 13.88
CA ARG A 97 -12.68 -14.75 13.58
C ARG A 97 -13.09 -15.59 14.78
N ALA A 98 -12.18 -15.86 15.72
CA ALA A 98 -12.50 -16.61 16.94
C ALA A 98 -13.33 -15.79 17.95
N HIS A 99 -13.28 -14.46 17.87
CA HIS A 99 -14.04 -13.55 18.76
C HIS A 99 -15.34 -13.02 18.14
N HIS A 100 -15.55 -13.23 16.85
CA HIS A 100 -16.82 -12.97 16.15
C HIS A 100 -17.11 -14.18 15.26
N PRO A 101 -17.82 -15.21 15.76
CA PRO A 101 -18.27 -16.31 14.91
C PRO A 101 -19.13 -15.72 13.78
N LEU A 102 -18.99 -16.31 12.59
CA LEU A 102 -19.59 -15.87 11.34
C LEU A 102 -21.07 -15.50 11.52
N GLN A 103 -21.38 -14.20 11.61
CA GLN A 103 -22.62 -13.75 10.98
C GLN A 103 -22.34 -13.76 9.49
N GLU A 104 -23.08 -14.60 8.80
CA GLU A 104 -23.05 -14.83 7.37
C GLU A 104 -22.94 -13.49 6.62
N TYR A 105 -21.79 -13.24 6.00
CA TYR A 105 -21.75 -12.31 4.88
C TYR A 105 -22.44 -13.01 3.71
N VAL A 106 -23.77 -12.95 3.73
CA VAL A 106 -24.62 -13.28 2.59
C VAL A 106 -24.21 -12.33 1.47
N PHE A 107 -23.62 -12.87 0.41
CA PHE A 107 -23.70 -12.22 -0.89
C PHE A 107 -25.10 -12.51 -1.42
N ASN A 108 -26.03 -11.61 -1.10
CA ASN A 108 -27.25 -11.22 -1.81
C ASN A 108 -27.98 -10.15 -0.99
#